data_AF-A0A9D9MFT8-F1
#
_entry.id   AF-A0A9D9MFT8-F1
#
_cell.length_a   1.000
_cell.length_b   1.000
_cell.length_c   1.000
_cell.angle_alpha   90.00
_cell.angle_beta   90.00
_cell.angle_gamma   90.00
#
_symmetry.space_group_name_H-M   'P 1'
#
loop_
_entity.id
_entity.type
_entity.pdbx_description
1 polymer ?
#
loop_
_entity_poly.entity_id
_entity_poly.type
_entity_poly.pdbx_seq_one_letter_code
_entity_poly.pdbx_strand_id
1 'polypeptide(L)'
;VRQSEVHGMSQRGGAVMSHLRLSDSNISSDLVRKGTANLILGMEPMEVLRYSEFLAPDGVIITAKEPFINIPNYPEIQGVYDKVNTFKGSRLVESVALAKEAGNARAVNMVVIGAAASVLPVKAESLKAAISELFAAKGAETVAKNLKAFDLGLGK
;
A
#
# COMPACT_ATOMS: atom_id res chain seq x y z
N VAL A 1 -17.00 3.74 -6.39
CA VAL A 1 -16.04 3.38 -5.32
C VAL A 1 -16.80 2.81 -4.14
N ARG A 2 -16.32 1.71 -3.54
CA ARG A 2 -16.80 1.22 -2.24
C ARG A 2 -15.59 0.93 -1.34
N GLN A 3 -15.72 1.25 -0.05
CA GLN A 3 -14.69 1.03 0.96
C GLN A 3 -15.33 0.38 2.19
N SER A 4 -14.68 -0.62 2.76
CA SER A 4 -15.10 -1.26 4.02
C SER A 4 -13.88 -1.54 4.89
N GLU A 5 -13.95 -1.16 6.16
CA GLU A 5 -12.95 -1.48 7.18
C GLU A 5 -13.46 -2.66 8.01
N VAL A 6 -12.82 -3.82 7.88
CA VAL A 6 -13.33 -5.09 8.47
C VAL A 6 -12.72 -5.36 9.84
N HIS A 7 -11.50 -4.86 10.07
CA HIS A 7 -10.85 -4.88 11.38
C HIS A 7 -10.66 -3.42 11.79
N GLY A 8 -11.44 -2.97 12.76
CA GLY A 8 -11.38 -1.58 13.24
C GLY A 8 -9.97 -1.23 13.74
N MET A 9 -9.66 0.07 13.74
CA MET A 9 -8.50 0.63 14.47
C MET A 9 -8.63 0.30 15.95
N SER A 10 -8.23 -0.91 16.35
CA SER A 10 -8.07 -1.30 17.74
C SER A 10 -7.07 -0.33 18.35
N GLN A 11 -7.48 0.40 19.39
CA GLN A 11 -6.62 1.33 20.14
C GLN A 11 -5.40 0.64 20.81
N ARG A 12 -5.20 -0.66 20.58
CA ARG A 12 -4.15 -1.50 21.15
C ARG A 12 -3.30 -2.24 20.10
N GLY A 13 -3.07 -1.63 18.92
CA GLY A 13 -2.02 -2.08 18.00
C GLY A 13 -2.31 -3.40 17.26
N GLY A 14 -3.55 -3.59 16.81
CA GLY A 14 -3.95 -4.73 15.99
C GLY A 14 -3.72 -4.52 14.48
N ALA A 15 -3.81 -5.60 13.71
CA ALA A 15 -3.82 -5.55 12.26
C ALA A 15 -5.05 -4.77 11.75
N VAL A 16 -4.84 -3.80 10.86
CA VAL A 16 -5.91 -3.07 10.19
C VAL A 16 -6.00 -3.58 8.76
N MET A 17 -7.22 -3.87 8.31
CA MET A 17 -7.47 -4.29 6.93
C MET A 17 -8.66 -3.51 6.38
N SER A 18 -8.45 -2.91 5.21
CA SER A 18 -9.49 -2.22 4.44
C SER A 18 -9.68 -2.91 3.09
N HIS A 19 -10.93 -3.01 2.66
CA HIS A 19 -11.32 -3.42 1.32
C HIS A 19 -11.64 -2.18 0.50
N LEU A 20 -11.00 -2.05 -0.66
CA LEU A 20 -11.28 -1.00 -1.64
C LEU A 20 -11.72 -1.63 -2.96
N ARG A 21 -12.85 -1.18 -3.49
CA ARG A 21 -13.35 -1.56 -4.81
C ARG A 21 -13.51 -0.33 -5.70
N LEU A 22 -12.87 -0.39 -6.86
CA LEU A 22 -12.93 0.60 -7.93
C LEU A 22 -13.56 -0.07 -9.15
N SER A 23 -14.60 0.53 -9.71
CA SER A 23 -15.25 0.08 -10.95
C SER A 23 -15.96 1.27 -11.60
N ASP A 24 -16.01 1.25 -12.93
CA ASP A 24 -16.86 2.07 -13.78
C ASP A 24 -18.33 1.59 -13.81
N SER A 25 -18.59 0.41 -13.25
CA SER A 25 -19.89 -0.22 -13.13
C SER A 25 -20.37 -0.30 -11.67
N ASN A 26 -21.62 -0.73 -11.48
CA ASN A 26 -22.21 -0.82 -10.16
C ASN A 26 -21.49 -1.85 -9.26
N ILE A 27 -21.07 -1.41 -8.07
CA ILE A 27 -20.46 -2.29 -7.06
C ILE A 27 -21.55 -2.80 -6.12
N SER A 28 -21.83 -4.10 -6.20
CA SER A 28 -22.92 -4.76 -5.46
C SER A 28 -22.53 -5.25 -4.06
N SER A 29 -21.26 -5.17 -3.68
CA SER A 29 -20.75 -5.55 -2.36
C SER A 29 -19.46 -4.83 -2.04
N ASP A 30 -19.29 -4.43 -0.78
CA ASP A 30 -18.15 -3.65 -0.32
C ASP A 30 -16.93 -4.52 0.04
N LEU A 31 -17.14 -5.83 0.25
CA LEU A 31 -16.10 -6.76 0.64
C LEU A 31 -15.43 -7.40 -0.60
N VAL A 32 -14.10 -7.48 -0.58
CA VAL A 32 -13.35 -8.27 -1.56
C VAL A 32 -13.42 -9.73 -1.15
N ARG A 33 -13.80 -10.61 -2.07
CA ARG A 33 -13.89 -12.05 -1.83
C ARG A 33 -12.49 -12.66 -1.83
N LYS A 34 -12.28 -13.73 -1.06
CA LYS A 34 -11.07 -14.54 -1.15
C LYS A 34 -10.77 -15.00 -2.58
N GLY A 35 -9.51 -14.96 -2.98
CA GLY A 35 -9.06 -15.27 -4.34
C GLY A 35 -9.49 -14.27 -5.43
N THR A 36 -9.80 -13.00 -5.09
CA THR A 36 -10.28 -12.01 -6.07
C THR A 36 -9.63 -10.64 -6.01
N ALA A 37 -8.72 -10.38 -5.05
CA ALA A 37 -8.02 -9.11 -4.97
C ALA A 37 -6.97 -9.01 -6.09
N ASN A 38 -7.09 -7.99 -6.93
CA ASN A 38 -6.07 -7.69 -7.94
C ASN A 38 -4.78 -7.13 -7.33
N LEU A 39 -4.89 -6.49 -6.16
CA LEU A 39 -3.78 -5.91 -5.43
C LEU A 39 -3.99 -6.13 -3.92
N ILE A 40 -2.92 -6.53 -3.23
CA ILE A 40 -2.77 -6.32 -1.79
C ILE A 40 -1.66 -5.28 -1.59
N LEU A 41 -2.00 -4.18 -0.93
CA LEU A 41 -1.09 -3.07 -0.64
C LEU A 41 -0.79 -3.06 0.86
N GLY A 42 0.47 -3.04 1.26
CA GLY A 42 0.87 -3.07 2.67
C GLY A 42 1.97 -2.08 3.03
N MET A 43 2.03 -1.74 4.30
CA MET A 43 3.07 -0.88 4.90
C MET A 43 4.10 -1.70 5.68
N GLU A 44 3.99 -3.03 5.65
CA GLU A 44 4.81 -3.98 6.36
C GLU A 44 4.77 -5.33 5.61
N PRO A 45 5.90 -6.03 5.42
CA PRO A 45 5.96 -7.19 4.53
C PRO A 45 5.29 -8.46 5.07
N MET A 46 5.21 -8.67 6.40
CA MET A 46 4.45 -9.80 6.97
C MET A 46 2.93 -9.55 6.93
N GLU A 47 2.48 -8.30 6.96
CA GLU A 47 1.07 -7.91 6.87
C GLU A 47 0.38 -8.41 5.61
N VAL A 48 1.01 -8.21 4.46
CA VAL A 48 0.44 -8.64 3.18
C VAL A 48 0.30 -10.15 3.08
N LEU A 49 1.20 -10.91 3.72
CA LEU A 49 1.15 -12.37 3.73
C LEU A 49 -0.02 -12.91 4.54
N ARG A 50 -0.41 -12.22 5.64
CA ARG A 50 -1.60 -12.59 6.45
C ARG A 50 -2.89 -12.57 5.64
N TYR A 51 -2.95 -11.73 4.61
CA TYR A 51 -4.12 -11.56 3.75
C TYR A 51 -3.94 -12.16 2.35
N SER A 52 -2.88 -12.93 2.12
CA SER A 52 -2.55 -13.50 0.80
C SER A 52 -3.66 -14.40 0.22
N GLU A 53 -4.52 -14.99 1.06
CA GLU A 53 -5.70 -15.75 0.62
C GLU A 53 -6.75 -14.90 -0.13
N PHE A 54 -6.70 -13.57 -0.01
CA PHE A 54 -7.54 -12.66 -0.78
C PHE A 54 -7.04 -12.47 -2.21
N LEU A 55 -5.75 -12.67 -2.46
CA LEU A 55 -5.12 -12.39 -3.74
C LEU A 55 -5.67 -13.30 -4.84
N ALA A 56 -6.02 -12.71 -5.98
CA ALA A 56 -6.35 -13.45 -7.19
C ALA A 56 -5.11 -14.19 -7.72
N PRO A 57 -5.27 -15.24 -8.56
CA PRO A 57 -4.14 -15.95 -9.16
C PRO A 57 -3.17 -15.05 -9.97
N ASP A 58 -3.69 -13.97 -10.53
CA ASP A 58 -2.98 -12.94 -11.29
C ASP A 58 -2.80 -11.62 -10.50
N GLY A 59 -3.21 -11.61 -9.22
CA GLY A 59 -3.06 -10.46 -8.35
C GLY A 59 -1.60 -10.25 -7.93
N VAL A 60 -1.30 -9.01 -7.55
CA VAL A 60 0.06 -8.60 -7.13
C VAL A 60 0.08 -8.09 -5.70
N ILE A 61 1.23 -8.23 -5.04
CA ILE A 61 1.50 -7.67 -3.73
C ILE A 61 2.47 -6.50 -3.89
N ILE A 62 2.13 -5.34 -3.33
CA ILE A 62 3.06 -4.22 -3.22
C ILE A 62 3.15 -3.85 -1.75
N THR A 63 4.35 -3.90 -1.19
CA THR A 63 4.52 -3.64 0.24
C THR A 63 5.80 -2.88 0.52
N ALA A 64 5.80 -2.09 1.59
CA ALA A 64 7.05 -1.62 2.19
C ALA A 64 7.94 -2.81 2.56
N LYS A 65 9.24 -2.69 2.29
CA LYS A 65 10.25 -3.69 2.64
C LYS A 65 10.53 -3.67 4.14
N GLU A 66 10.42 -2.50 4.78
CA GLU A 66 10.81 -2.34 6.18
C GLU A 66 9.82 -3.01 7.16
N PRO A 67 10.28 -3.92 8.04
CA PRO A 67 9.41 -4.58 9.01
C PRO A 67 9.09 -3.68 10.20
N PHE A 68 7.91 -3.88 10.79
CA PHE A 68 7.55 -3.31 12.09
C PHE A 68 7.52 -4.43 13.15
N ILE A 69 8.66 -4.69 13.79
CA ILE A 69 8.84 -5.79 14.74
C ILE A 69 8.31 -5.38 16.12
N ASN A 70 7.05 -5.71 16.39
CA ASN A 70 6.37 -5.47 17.67
C ASN A 70 5.91 -6.77 18.37
N ILE A 71 6.36 -7.93 17.87
CA ILE A 71 6.08 -9.24 18.43
C ILE A 71 7.40 -10.02 18.65
N PRO A 72 7.49 -10.87 19.68
CA PRO A 72 8.72 -11.62 19.99
C PRO A 72 9.04 -12.72 18.96
N ASN A 73 8.06 -13.16 18.18
CA ASN A 73 8.16 -14.26 17.22
C ASN A 73 7.99 -13.80 15.77
N TYR A 74 8.47 -12.61 15.44
CA TYR A 74 8.49 -12.13 14.07
C TYR A 74 9.35 -13.09 13.20
N PRO A 75 8.86 -13.57 12.06
CA PRO A 75 9.62 -14.51 11.22
C PRO A 75 10.96 -13.93 10.74
N GLU A 76 11.88 -14.81 10.32
CA GLU A 76 13.11 -14.33 9.70
C GLU A 76 12.77 -13.53 8.42
N ILE A 77 13.40 -12.36 8.28
CA ILE A 77 12.99 -11.35 7.32
C ILE A 77 13.21 -11.79 5.88
N GLN A 78 14.29 -12.53 5.60
CA GLN A 78 14.54 -13.08 4.28
C GLN A 78 13.46 -14.10 3.90
N GLY A 79 13.01 -14.95 4.83
CA GLY A 79 11.88 -15.86 4.60
C GLY A 79 10.56 -15.14 4.29
N VAL A 80 10.31 -13.98 4.92
CA VAL A 80 9.15 -13.12 4.58
C VAL A 80 9.28 -12.58 3.16
N TYR A 81 10.45 -12.05 2.81
CA TYR A 81 10.72 -11.51 1.47
C TYR A 81 10.60 -12.60 0.39
N ASP A 82 11.19 -13.76 0.61
CA ASP A 82 11.13 -14.90 -0.30
C ASP A 82 9.68 -15.31 -0.54
N LYS A 83 8.86 -15.32 0.52
CA LYS A 83 7.44 -15.64 0.40
C LYS A 83 6.69 -14.60 -0.42
N VAL A 84 6.94 -13.30 -0.23
CA VAL A 84 6.35 -12.23 -1.06
C VAL A 84 6.79 -12.38 -2.53
N ASN A 85 8.04 -12.71 -2.77
CA ASN A 85 8.59 -12.87 -4.12
C ASN A 85 8.04 -14.10 -4.87
N THR A 86 7.37 -15.04 -4.18
CA THR A 86 6.66 -16.14 -4.86
C THR A 86 5.43 -15.67 -5.65
N PHE A 87 4.89 -14.48 -5.35
CA PHE A 87 3.75 -13.90 -6.04
C PHE A 87 4.23 -13.07 -7.23
N LYS A 88 3.96 -13.53 -8.46
CA LYS A 88 4.42 -12.90 -9.70
C LYS A 88 4.04 -11.42 -9.77
N GLY A 89 4.99 -10.56 -10.11
CA GLY A 89 4.78 -9.11 -10.25
C GLY A 89 4.75 -8.34 -8.92
N SER A 90 4.92 -9.03 -7.79
CA SER A 90 4.97 -8.40 -6.47
C SER A 90 6.28 -7.67 -6.21
N ARG A 91 6.25 -6.66 -5.34
CA ARG A 91 7.37 -5.75 -5.10
C ARG A 91 7.51 -5.42 -3.61
N LEU A 92 8.76 -5.49 -3.15
CA LEU A 92 9.22 -5.03 -1.84
C LEU A 92 9.90 -3.68 -2.03
N VAL A 93 9.25 -2.61 -1.58
CA VAL A 93 9.67 -1.23 -1.85
C VAL A 93 10.50 -0.69 -0.68
N GLU A 94 11.69 -0.14 -0.95
CA GLU A 94 12.56 0.52 0.05
C GLU A 94 12.00 1.89 0.49
N SER A 95 10.80 1.83 1.05
CA SER A 95 9.89 2.95 1.18
C SER A 95 10.35 3.99 2.19
N VAL A 96 11.04 3.56 3.25
CA VAL A 96 11.63 4.47 4.26
C VAL A 96 12.77 5.29 3.67
N ALA A 97 13.64 4.69 2.86
CA ALA A 97 14.76 5.39 2.23
C ALA A 97 14.23 6.45 1.25
N LEU A 98 13.27 6.08 0.41
CA LEU A 98 12.66 6.99 -0.56
C LEU A 98 11.86 8.12 0.11
N ALA A 99 11.16 7.84 1.21
CA ALA A 99 10.46 8.87 1.99
C ALA A 99 11.45 9.88 2.62
N LYS A 100 12.60 9.41 3.11
CA LYS A 100 13.68 10.28 3.60
C LYS A 100 14.26 11.13 2.46
N GLU A 101 14.50 10.54 1.29
CA GLU A 101 14.95 11.28 0.09
C GLU A 101 13.94 12.33 -0.36
N ALA A 102 12.64 12.05 -0.20
CA ALA A 102 11.57 13.01 -0.45
C ALA A 102 11.55 14.19 0.54
N GLY A 103 12.34 14.13 1.62
CA GLY A 103 12.39 15.17 2.66
C GLY A 103 11.29 15.02 3.72
N ASN A 104 10.59 13.88 3.76
CA ASN A 104 9.60 13.57 4.78
C ASN A 104 9.58 12.08 5.10
N ALA A 105 10.27 11.68 6.17
CA ALA A 105 10.30 10.28 6.63
C ALA A 105 8.92 9.70 7.00
N ARG A 106 7.87 10.53 7.12
CA ARG A 106 6.49 10.07 7.37
C ARG A 106 5.72 9.78 6.07
N ALA A 107 6.26 10.10 4.89
CA ALA A 107 5.60 9.92 3.60
C ALA A 107 5.78 8.52 2.99
N VAL A 108 6.05 7.51 3.82
CA VAL A 108 6.25 6.11 3.40
C VAL A 108 5.03 5.60 2.62
N ASN A 109 3.83 5.95 3.05
CA ASN A 109 2.58 5.58 2.38
C ASN A 109 2.48 6.16 0.96
N MET A 110 2.98 7.38 0.74
CA MET A 110 3.00 7.98 -0.60
C MET A 110 3.92 7.21 -1.54
N VAL A 111 5.09 6.76 -1.05
CA VAL A 111 5.99 5.92 -1.84
C VAL A 111 5.32 4.61 -2.24
N VAL A 112 4.66 3.95 -1.28
CA VAL A 112 3.95 2.68 -1.51
C VAL A 112 2.79 2.85 -2.51
N ILE A 113 2.02 3.94 -2.41
CA ILE A 113 0.97 4.28 -3.39
C ILE A 113 1.59 4.57 -4.77
N GLY A 114 2.74 5.25 -4.82
CA GLY A 114 3.50 5.47 -6.06
C GLY A 114 3.89 4.17 -6.76
N ALA A 115 4.44 3.22 -6.01
CA ALA A 115 4.79 1.89 -6.54
C ALA A 115 3.56 1.14 -7.09
N ALA A 116 2.41 1.32 -6.44
CA ALA A 116 1.13 0.75 -6.86
C ALA A 116 0.45 1.47 -8.03
N ALA A 117 0.89 2.67 -8.43
CA ALA A 117 0.19 3.46 -9.43
C ALA A 117 0.01 2.71 -10.78
N SER A 118 1.00 1.91 -11.18
CA SER A 118 0.96 1.13 -12.44
C SER A 118 -0.06 -0.01 -12.45
N VAL A 119 -0.56 -0.44 -11.29
CA VAL A 119 -1.50 -1.57 -11.16
C VAL A 119 -2.90 -1.10 -10.76
N LEU A 120 -3.06 0.17 -10.42
CA LEU A 120 -4.35 0.78 -10.10
C LEU A 120 -5.10 1.16 -11.39
N PRO A 121 -6.45 1.04 -11.42
CA PRO A 121 -7.27 1.43 -12.57
C PRO A 121 -7.52 2.95 -12.64
N VAL A 122 -6.52 3.75 -12.24
CA VAL A 122 -6.58 5.22 -12.25
C VAL A 122 -5.26 5.80 -12.75
N LYS A 123 -5.33 6.98 -13.36
CA LYS A 123 -4.13 7.67 -13.87
C LYS A 123 -3.27 8.18 -12.71
N ALA A 124 -1.94 8.11 -12.86
CA ALA A 124 -1.01 8.66 -11.87
C ALA A 124 -1.23 10.17 -11.65
N GLU A 125 -1.60 10.90 -12.70
CA GLU A 125 -1.94 12.32 -12.63
C GLU A 125 -3.15 12.59 -11.74
N SER A 126 -4.16 11.70 -11.78
CA SER A 126 -5.33 11.80 -10.90
C SER A 126 -4.95 11.57 -9.44
N LEU A 127 -4.03 10.64 -9.16
CA LEU A 127 -3.49 10.41 -7.81
C LEU A 127 -2.71 11.64 -7.32
N LYS A 128 -1.85 12.23 -8.15
CA LYS A 128 -1.10 13.45 -7.83
C LYS A 128 -2.01 14.65 -7.54
N ALA A 129 -3.06 14.81 -8.34
CA ALA A 129 -4.06 15.86 -8.10
C ALA A 129 -4.73 15.67 -6.74
N ALA A 130 -5.17 14.45 -6.42
CA ALA A 130 -5.77 14.13 -5.12
C ALA A 130 -4.81 14.34 -3.94
N ILE A 131 -3.53 13.96 -4.08
CA ILE A 131 -2.49 14.24 -3.07
C ILE A 131 -2.36 15.75 -2.85
N SER A 132 -2.34 16.53 -3.92
CA SER A 132 -2.18 17.99 -3.84
C SER A 132 -3.36 18.63 -3.11
N GLU A 133 -4.59 18.20 -3.43
CA GLU A 133 -5.82 18.68 -2.79
C GLU A 133 -5.86 18.30 -1.30
N LEU A 134 -5.61 17.02 -0.97
CA LEU A 134 -5.68 16.50 0.40
C LEU A 134 -4.69 17.18 1.36
N PHE A 135 -3.50 17.53 0.85
CA PHE A 135 -2.44 18.17 1.64
C PHE A 135 -2.38 19.69 1.48
N ALA A 136 -3.26 20.32 0.69
CA ALA A 136 -3.23 21.76 0.42
C ALA A 136 -3.20 22.61 1.70
N ALA A 137 -4.04 22.26 2.69
CA ALA A 137 -4.12 22.95 3.98
C ALA A 137 -2.86 22.79 4.86
N LYS A 138 -1.92 21.89 4.51
CA LYS A 138 -0.66 21.67 5.20
C LYS A 138 0.52 22.45 4.60
N GLY A 139 0.26 23.29 3.60
CA GLY A 139 1.24 24.16 2.96
C GLY A 139 1.97 23.52 1.78
N ALA A 140 2.47 24.37 0.88
CA ALA A 140 3.08 23.98 -0.39
C ALA A 140 4.29 23.05 -0.23
N GLU A 141 5.10 23.23 0.81
CA GLU A 141 6.24 22.36 1.09
C GLU A 141 5.80 20.92 1.42
N THR A 142 4.74 20.76 2.21
CA THR A 142 4.18 19.44 2.54
C THR A 142 3.64 18.75 1.29
N VAL A 143 2.93 19.49 0.44
CA VAL A 143 2.43 18.98 -0.85
C VAL A 143 3.59 18.51 -1.73
N ALA A 144 4.62 19.34 -1.91
CA ALA A 144 5.78 19.00 -2.73
C ALA A 144 6.52 17.75 -2.23
N LYS A 145 6.69 17.60 -0.91
CA LYS A 145 7.32 16.40 -0.31
C LYS A 145 6.51 15.13 -0.55
N ASN A 146 5.18 15.20 -0.42
CA ASN A 146 4.32 14.03 -0.68
C ASN A 146 4.28 13.65 -2.17
N LEU A 147 4.22 14.64 -3.07
CA LEU A 147 4.31 14.39 -4.51
C LEU A 147 5.68 13.78 -4.89
N LYS A 148 6.78 14.31 -4.33
CA LYS A 148 8.12 13.74 -4.53
C LYS A 148 8.20 12.30 -4.01
N ALA A 149 7.63 12.00 -2.85
CA ALA A 149 7.59 10.64 -2.31
C ALA A 149 6.80 9.69 -3.22
N PHE A 150 5.65 10.11 -3.73
CA PHE A 150 4.88 9.36 -4.72
C PHE A 150 5.70 9.11 -5.99
N ASP A 151 6.37 10.14 -6.53
CA ASP A 151 7.18 10.03 -7.75
C ASP A 151 8.39 9.11 -7.58
N LEU A 152 9.04 9.13 -6.42
CA LEU A 152 10.12 8.20 -6.10
C LEU A 152 9.66 6.74 -5.99
N GLY A 153 8.39 6.53 -5.64
CA GLY A 153 7.77 5.21 -5.65
C GLY A 153 7.41 4.72 -7.05
N LEU A 154 7.18 5.61 -8.03
CA LEU A 154 6.82 5.21 -9.39
C LEU A 154 7.90 4.31 -10.01
N GLY A 155 7.48 3.18 -10.58
CA GLY A 155 8.38 2.24 -11.26
C GLY A 155 9.26 1.41 -10.32
N LYS A 156 9.07 1.53 -9.00
CA LYS A 156 9.64 0.61 -8.01
C LYS A 156 8.78 -0.63 -7.84
#